data_AF-A0A6I5NHL1-F1
#
_entry.id   AF-A0A6I5NHL1-F1
#
_cell.length_a   1.000
_cell.length_b   1.000
_cell.length_c   1.000
_cell.angle_alpha   90.00
_cell.angle_beta   90.00
_cell.angle_gamma   90.00
#
_symmetry.space_group_name_H-M   'P 1'
#
loop_
_entity.id
_entity.type
_entity.pdbx_description
1 polymer ?
#
loop_
_entity_poly.entity_id
_entity_poly.type
_entity_poly.pdbx_seq_one_letter_code
_entity_poly.pdbx_strand_id
1 'polypeptide(L)'
;MPFRASKVISALKRFFSEQNAVAGVADAFLIVTVANSFMMVTGLDTPKEGQFAYIHLLLRLGLLIGIWAMFDFSYTVESTKAFFGDLQAGLGRYIRHNVYDAIAITYTSAIVLLCVVGATGLSPLDGGRPLYQSLLWLFPVVCTGILAIKVLGKQG
;
A
#
# COMPACT_ATOMS: atom_id res chain seq x y z
N MET A 1 -17.41 -15.18 -25.80
CA MET A 1 -17.19 -15.98 -24.58
C MET A 1 -17.58 -15.11 -23.38
N PRO A 2 -18.69 -15.38 -22.68
CA PRO A 2 -19.11 -14.53 -21.57
C PRO A 2 -18.13 -14.70 -20.41
N PHE A 3 -17.38 -13.64 -20.11
CA PHE A 3 -16.49 -13.56 -18.96
C PHE A 3 -17.27 -13.95 -17.71
N ARG A 4 -16.81 -14.98 -16.98
CA ARG A 4 -17.38 -15.47 -15.71
C ARG A 4 -17.14 -14.45 -14.59
N ALA A 5 -17.71 -13.26 -14.71
CA ALA A 5 -17.60 -12.19 -13.72
C ALA A 5 -18.02 -12.68 -12.33
N SER A 6 -19.05 -13.53 -12.24
CA SER A 6 -19.54 -14.10 -10.97
C SER A 6 -18.47 -14.90 -10.19
N LYS A 7 -17.60 -15.69 -10.86
CA LYS A 7 -16.54 -16.44 -10.16
C LYS A 7 -15.38 -15.55 -9.71
N VAL A 8 -15.08 -14.52 -10.49
CA VAL A 8 -14.05 -13.54 -10.14
C VAL A 8 -14.54 -12.70 -8.95
N ILE A 9 -15.79 -12.25 -9.00
CA ILE A 9 -16.42 -11.50 -7.90
C ILE A 9 -16.52 -12.33 -6.63
N SER A 10 -16.83 -13.63 -6.71
CA SER A 10 -16.89 -14.48 -5.51
C SER A 10 -15.50 -14.79 -4.93
N ALA A 11 -14.49 -14.98 -5.78
CA ALA A 11 -13.10 -15.14 -5.34
C ALA A 11 -12.56 -13.84 -4.72
N LEU A 12 -12.83 -12.68 -5.33
CA LEU A 12 -12.52 -11.37 -4.77
C LEU A 12 -13.24 -11.17 -3.44
N LYS A 13 -14.54 -11.44 -3.35
CA LYS A 13 -15.31 -11.31 -2.10
C LYS A 13 -14.76 -12.20 -0.98
N ARG A 14 -14.32 -13.42 -1.31
CA ARG A 14 -13.69 -14.31 -0.34
C ARG A 14 -12.33 -13.81 0.12
N PHE A 15 -11.51 -13.31 -0.80
CA PHE A 15 -10.23 -12.67 -0.47
C PHE A 15 -10.43 -11.41 0.38
N PHE A 16 -11.48 -10.64 0.10
CA PHE A 16 -11.88 -9.45 0.85
C PHE A 16 -12.46 -9.73 2.24
N SER A 17 -13.04 -10.90 2.47
CA SER A 17 -13.65 -11.25 3.75
C SER A 17 -12.66 -11.74 4.79
N GLU A 18 -11.47 -12.21 4.40
CA GLU A 18 -10.46 -12.76 5.31
C GLU A 18 -9.39 -11.74 5.74
N GLN A 19 -9.27 -10.60 5.06
CA GLN A 19 -8.27 -9.57 5.36
C GLN A 19 -8.91 -8.27 5.87
N ASN A 20 -8.25 -7.61 6.82
CA ASN A 20 -8.60 -6.24 7.22
C ASN A 20 -8.63 -5.32 6.01
N ALA A 21 -9.61 -4.43 5.94
CA ALA A 21 -9.83 -3.67 4.71
C ALA A 21 -8.67 -2.75 4.34
N VAL A 22 -8.07 -2.14 5.37
CA VAL A 22 -6.86 -1.33 5.24
C VAL A 22 -5.68 -2.17 4.74
N ALA A 23 -5.51 -3.38 5.26
CA ALA A 23 -4.42 -4.27 4.88
C ALA A 23 -4.56 -4.74 3.43
N GLY A 24 -5.77 -5.10 3.00
CA GLY A 24 -5.99 -5.56 1.62
C GLY A 24 -5.87 -4.44 0.58
N VAL A 25 -6.30 -3.20 0.90
CA VAL A 25 -6.03 -2.03 0.03
C VAL A 25 -4.52 -1.78 -0.05
N ALA A 26 -3.83 -1.82 1.09
CA ALA A 26 -2.40 -1.58 1.17
C ALA A 26 -1.60 -2.65 0.42
N ASP A 27 -2.00 -3.92 0.50
CA ASP A 27 -1.38 -5.03 -0.22
C ASP A 27 -1.56 -4.88 -1.73
N ALA A 28 -2.79 -4.64 -2.19
CA ALA A 28 -3.06 -4.38 -3.60
C ALA A 28 -2.27 -3.17 -4.13
N PHE A 29 -2.20 -2.09 -3.36
CA PHE A 29 -1.42 -0.92 -3.73
C PHE A 29 0.07 -1.21 -3.78
N LEU A 30 0.60 -1.97 -2.81
CA LEU A 30 2.00 -2.39 -2.77
C LEU A 30 2.36 -3.19 -4.01
N ILE A 31 1.60 -4.24 -4.33
CA ILE A 31 1.86 -5.13 -5.48
C ILE A 31 1.88 -4.32 -6.77
N VAL A 32 0.84 -3.51 -7.00
CA VAL A 32 0.73 -2.71 -8.22
C VAL A 32 1.83 -1.65 -8.29
N THR A 33 2.23 -1.07 -7.16
CA THR A 33 3.30 -0.05 -7.13
C THR A 33 4.68 -0.66 -7.38
N VAL A 34 5.00 -1.80 -6.76
CA VAL A 34 6.28 -2.50 -6.99
C VAL A 34 6.37 -2.98 -8.44
N ALA A 35 5.31 -3.61 -8.96
CA ALA A 35 5.28 -4.07 -10.35
C ALA A 35 5.44 -2.91 -11.33
N ASN A 36 4.69 -1.82 -11.13
CA ASN A 36 4.78 -0.65 -12.01
C ASN A 36 6.15 0.04 -11.92
N SER A 37 6.73 0.14 -10.72
CA SER A 37 8.06 0.72 -10.53
C SER A 37 9.13 -0.12 -11.21
N PHE A 38 9.01 -1.46 -11.15
CA PHE A 38 9.90 -2.36 -11.87
C PHE A 38 9.79 -2.17 -13.39
N MET A 39 8.58 -2.06 -13.94
CA MET A 39 8.37 -1.80 -15.37
C MET A 39 9.00 -0.47 -15.81
N MET A 40 8.83 0.59 -15.03
CA MET A 40 9.39 1.92 -15.35
C MET A 40 10.92 1.96 -15.22
N VAL A 41 11.50 1.22 -14.28
CA VAL A 41 12.96 1.15 -14.10
C VAL A 41 13.63 0.28 -15.18
N THR A 42 12.96 -0.79 -15.64
CA THR A 42 13.44 -1.66 -16.73
C THR A 42 13.19 -1.09 -18.12
N GLY A 43 12.44 0.01 -18.23
CA GLY A 43 12.11 0.66 -19.51
C GLY A 43 10.96 0.00 -20.27
N LEU A 44 10.19 -0.88 -19.62
CA LEU A 44 8.97 -1.47 -20.18
C LEU A 44 7.80 -0.47 -20.18
N ASP A 45 7.85 0.57 -19.34
CA ASP A 45 6.89 1.68 -19.34
C ASP A 45 7.60 3.02 -19.14
N THR A 46 6.93 4.10 -19.55
CA THR A 46 7.42 5.47 -19.46
C THR A 46 7.22 6.04 -18.05
N PRO A 47 8.30 6.40 -17.32
CA PRO A 47 8.18 6.99 -16.00
C PRO A 47 7.46 8.33 -16.11
N LYS A 48 6.56 8.60 -15.15
CA LYS A 48 5.91 9.90 -15.06
C LYS A 48 6.85 10.89 -14.38
N GLU A 49 6.88 12.12 -14.86
CA GLU A 49 7.83 13.14 -14.40
C GLU A 49 7.17 14.21 -13.53
N GLY A 50 7.98 14.83 -12.67
CA GLY A 50 7.57 15.92 -11.78
C GLY A 50 6.39 15.58 -10.87
N GLN A 51 5.58 16.60 -10.57
CA GLN A 51 4.41 16.50 -9.69
C GLN A 51 3.37 15.48 -10.16
N PHE A 52 3.28 15.25 -11.48
CA PHE A 52 2.31 14.32 -12.05
C PHE A 52 2.55 12.87 -11.59
N ALA A 53 3.80 12.48 -11.33
CA ALA A 53 4.12 11.14 -10.83
C ALA A 53 3.48 10.87 -9.45
N TYR A 54 3.55 11.85 -8.55
CA TYR A 54 3.01 11.76 -7.20
C TYR A 54 1.48 11.77 -7.20
N ILE A 55 0.89 12.66 -8.01
CA ILE A 55 -0.57 12.71 -8.18
C ILE A 55 -1.08 11.40 -8.78
N HIS A 56 -0.39 10.82 -9.76
CA HIS A 56 -0.77 9.53 -10.34
C HIS A 56 -0.73 8.39 -9.31
N LEU A 57 0.28 8.37 -8.43
CA LEU A 57 0.36 7.39 -7.34
C LEU A 57 -0.79 7.56 -6.33
N LEU A 58 -1.11 8.79 -5.93
CA LEU A 58 -2.24 9.08 -5.04
C LEU A 58 -3.57 8.72 -5.69
N LEU A 59 -3.74 9.01 -6.99
CA LEU A 59 -4.94 8.67 -7.74
C LEU A 59 -5.13 7.15 -7.79
N ARG A 60 -4.06 6.38 -8.01
CA ARG A 60 -4.11 4.93 -8.00
C ARG A 60 -4.55 4.38 -6.65
N LEU A 61 -4.00 4.90 -5.54
CA LEU A 61 -4.44 4.53 -4.20
C LEU A 61 -5.91 4.89 -3.98
N GLY A 62 -6.33 6.09 -4.39
CA GLY A 62 -7.72 6.55 -4.29
C GLY A 62 -8.69 5.67 -5.08
N LEU A 63 -8.30 5.21 -6.28
CA LEU A 63 -9.09 4.25 -7.06
C LEU A 63 -9.22 2.90 -6.34
N LEU A 64 -8.14 2.38 -5.74
CA LEU A 64 -8.20 1.13 -4.97
C LEU A 64 -9.11 1.26 -3.74
N ILE A 65 -8.99 2.36 -2.99
CA ILE A 65 -9.89 2.67 -1.86
C ILE A 65 -11.34 2.77 -2.34
N GLY A 66 -11.57 3.48 -3.45
CA GLY A 66 -12.91 3.66 -4.01
C GLY A 66 -13.54 2.33 -4.44
N ILE A 67 -12.79 1.48 -5.13
CA ILE A 67 -13.25 0.14 -5.52
C ILE A 67 -13.62 -0.68 -4.28
N TRP A 68 -12.75 -0.70 -3.26
CA TRP A 68 -13.01 -1.39 -2.01
C TRP A 68 -14.26 -0.88 -1.29
N ALA A 69 -14.39 0.44 -1.16
CA ALA A 69 -15.54 1.09 -0.55
C ALA A 69 -16.84 0.80 -1.31
N MET A 70 -16.79 0.65 -2.64
CA MET A 70 -17.97 0.30 -3.44
C MET A 70 -18.44 -1.15 -3.23
N PHE A 71 -17.53 -2.08 -2.92
CA PHE A 71 -17.90 -3.48 -2.70
C PHE A 71 -18.48 -3.72 -1.30
N ASP A 72 -17.94 -3.08 -0.26
CA ASP A 72 -18.45 -3.24 1.10
C ASP A 72 -18.12 -2.04 2.02
N PHE A 73 -18.89 -0.95 1.88
CA PHE A 73 -18.66 0.30 2.60
C PHE A 73 -18.75 0.12 4.13
N SER A 74 -19.78 -0.60 4.60
CA SER A 74 -20.01 -0.82 6.03
C SER A 74 -18.86 -1.59 6.66
N TYR A 75 -18.43 -2.69 6.01
CA TYR A 75 -17.26 -3.45 6.44
C TYR A 75 -15.97 -2.61 6.41
N THR A 76 -15.78 -1.79 5.37
CA THR A 76 -14.59 -0.94 5.23
C THR A 76 -14.48 0.07 6.37
N VAL A 77 -15.59 0.72 6.75
CA VAL A 77 -15.60 1.70 7.85
C VAL A 77 -15.36 1.02 9.19
N GLU A 78 -16.01 -0.12 9.44
CA GLU A 78 -15.85 -0.87 10.69
C GLU A 78 -14.43 -1.42 10.87
N SER A 79 -13.89 -2.06 9.82
CA SER A 79 -12.51 -2.57 9.82
C SER A 79 -11.48 -1.45 9.96
N THR A 80 -11.70 -0.29 9.34
CA THR A 80 -10.81 0.86 9.48
C THR A 80 -10.81 1.38 10.92
N LYS A 81 -11.99 1.49 11.56
CA LYS A 81 -12.09 1.90 12.97
C LYS A 81 -11.39 0.91 13.90
N ALA A 82 -11.60 -0.40 13.69
CA ALA A 82 -10.93 -1.44 14.47
C ALA A 82 -9.40 -1.34 14.34
N PHE A 83 -8.90 -1.14 13.11
CA PHE A 83 -7.47 -0.95 12.85
C PHE A 83 -6.88 0.27 13.57
N PHE A 84 -7.57 1.42 13.60
CA PHE A 84 -7.13 2.59 14.36
C PHE A 84 -7.16 2.36 15.87
N GLY A 85 -8.15 1.62 16.37
CA GLY A 85 -8.19 1.19 17.77
C GLY A 85 -7.00 0.31 18.15
N ASP A 86 -6.66 -0.66 17.32
CA ASP A 86 -5.50 -1.55 17.51
C ASP A 86 -4.16 -0.80 17.43
N LEU A 87 -4.04 0.15 16.50
CA LEU A 87 -2.88 1.04 16.42
C LEU A 87 -2.71 1.87 17.70
N GLN A 88 -3.81 2.43 18.21
CA GLN A 88 -3.82 3.20 19.46
C GLN A 88 -3.49 2.33 20.68
N ALA A 89 -3.92 1.07 20.67
CA ALA A 89 -3.60 0.09 21.72
C ALA A 89 -2.13 -0.37 21.70
N GLY A 90 -1.42 -0.22 20.58
CA GLY A 90 0.03 -0.33 20.51
C GLY A 90 0.55 -0.89 19.19
N LEU A 91 1.25 -0.03 18.43
CA LEU A 91 1.89 -0.35 17.15
C LEU A 91 2.74 -1.63 17.17
N GLY A 92 3.54 -1.81 18.23
CA GLY A 92 4.44 -2.96 18.37
C GLY A 92 3.71 -4.29 18.57
N ARG A 93 2.51 -4.29 19.17
CA ARG A 93 1.71 -5.50 19.36
C ARG A 93 1.06 -5.94 18.04
N TYR A 94 0.57 -4.98 17.26
CA TYR A 94 0.00 -5.24 15.93
C TYR A 94 1.05 -5.83 14.97
N ILE A 95 2.24 -5.21 14.90
CA ILE A 95 3.35 -5.66 14.05
C ILE A 95 3.77 -7.11 14.37
N ARG A 96 3.71 -7.51 15.65
CA ARG A 96 4.15 -8.83 16.10
C ARG A 96 3.25 -9.95 15.60
N HIS A 97 1.95 -9.68 15.43
CA HIS A 97 0.96 -10.69 15.03
C HIS A 97 0.76 -10.73 13.51
N ASN A 98 0.69 -9.57 12.85
CA ASN A 98 0.39 -9.47 11.43
C ASN A 98 1.54 -8.77 10.67
N VAL A 99 2.66 -9.48 10.51
CA VAL A 99 3.88 -8.95 9.89
C VAL A 99 3.65 -8.50 8.45
N TYR A 100 2.91 -9.30 7.67
CA TYR A 100 2.64 -9.01 6.26
C TYR A 100 1.77 -7.76 6.11
N ASP A 101 0.67 -7.68 6.86
CA ASP A 101 -0.19 -6.50 6.89
C ASP A 101 0.58 -5.26 7.35
N ALA A 102 1.43 -5.40 8.37
CA ALA A 102 2.28 -4.31 8.84
C ALA A 102 3.26 -3.82 7.76
N ILE A 103 3.85 -4.71 6.97
CA ILE A 103 4.72 -4.33 5.84
C ILE A 103 3.91 -3.54 4.80
N ALA A 104 2.76 -4.08 4.37
CA ALA A 104 1.92 -3.47 3.36
C ALA A 104 1.44 -2.07 3.77
N ILE A 105 0.96 -1.95 5.01
CA ILE A 105 0.45 -0.70 5.57
C ILE A 105 1.58 0.32 5.75
N THR A 106 2.73 -0.10 6.28
CA THR A 106 3.89 0.80 6.49
C THR A 106 4.46 1.30 5.17
N TYR A 107 4.56 0.42 4.17
CA TYR A 107 5.00 0.79 2.83
C TYR A 107 4.03 1.78 2.19
N THR A 108 2.72 1.50 2.25
CA THR A 108 1.68 2.37 1.69
C THR A 108 1.65 3.73 2.39
N SER A 109 1.74 3.78 3.72
CA SER A 109 1.77 5.03 4.48
C SER A 109 3.01 5.86 4.18
N ALA A 110 4.18 5.23 4.02
CA ALA A 110 5.41 5.91 3.61
C ALA A 110 5.29 6.51 2.20
N ILE A 111 4.67 5.80 1.26
CA ILE A 111 4.41 6.33 -0.09
C ILE A 111 3.43 7.50 -0.04
N VAL A 112 2.34 7.37 0.70
CA VAL A 112 1.37 8.46 0.85
C VAL A 112 2.05 9.70 1.41
N LEU A 113 2.86 9.54 2.45
CA LEU A 113 3.63 10.65 3.03
C LEU A 113 4.57 11.28 2.00
N LEU A 114 5.33 10.45 1.28
CA LEU A 114 6.24 10.89 0.22
C LEU A 114 5.50 11.64 -0.90
N CYS A 115 4.32 11.16 -1.30
CA CYS A 115 3.48 11.81 -2.29
C CYS A 115 2.89 13.13 -1.79
N VAL A 116 2.49 13.22 -0.52
CA VAL A 116 1.99 14.47 0.08
C VAL A 116 3.12 15.51 0.16
N VAL A 117 4.31 15.11 0.59
CA VAL A 117 5.49 16.00 0.64
C VAL A 117 5.90 16.43 -0.76
N GLY A 118 5.91 15.53 -1.75
CA GLY A 118 6.23 15.85 -3.14
C GLY A 118 5.17 16.75 -3.81
N ALA A 119 3.88 16.56 -3.49
CA ALA A 119 2.79 17.37 -4.04
C ALA A 119 2.72 18.77 -3.44
N THR A 120 3.11 18.95 -2.18
CA THR A 120 3.11 20.26 -1.49
C THR A 120 4.27 21.16 -1.93
N GLY A 121 5.17 20.68 -2.79
CA GLY A 121 6.27 21.48 -3.34
C GLY A 121 7.35 21.85 -2.32
N LEU A 122 7.32 21.24 -1.12
CA LEU A 122 8.31 21.43 -0.07
C LEU A 122 9.71 20.89 -0.46
N SER A 123 9.79 20.11 -1.54
CA SER A 123 11.05 19.72 -2.17
C SER A 123 10.84 19.64 -3.69
N PRO A 124 11.75 20.20 -4.51
CA PRO A 124 11.75 19.97 -5.95
C PRO A 124 12.16 18.52 -6.20
N LEU A 125 11.21 17.61 -6.11
CA LEU A 125 11.43 16.23 -6.46
C LEU A 125 11.10 16.07 -7.95
N ASP A 126 12.13 15.79 -8.75
CA ASP A 126 12.05 15.71 -10.21
C ASP A 126 11.13 14.58 -10.72
N GLY A 127 10.62 13.72 -9.84
CA GLY A 127 9.84 12.55 -10.21
C GLY A 127 10.65 11.59 -11.08
N GLY A 128 10.03 10.97 -12.07
CA GLY A 128 10.73 10.20 -13.10
C GLY A 128 11.32 8.88 -12.58
N ARG A 129 12.30 8.34 -13.32
CA ARG A 129 13.00 7.10 -12.97
C ARG A 129 13.57 7.07 -11.53
N PRO A 130 14.21 8.13 -10.99
CA PRO A 130 14.77 8.06 -9.64
C PRO A 130 13.70 7.91 -8.55
N LEU A 131 12.50 8.47 -8.74
CA LEU A 131 11.37 8.22 -7.84
C LEU A 131 11.01 6.74 -7.79
N TYR A 132 10.78 6.10 -8.95
CA TYR A 132 10.41 4.69 -9.00
C TYR A 132 11.51 3.76 -8.50
N GLN A 133 12.78 4.12 -8.73
CA GLN A 133 13.91 3.42 -8.14
C GLN A 133 13.93 3.54 -6.61
N SER A 134 13.62 4.72 -6.08
CA SER A 134 13.51 4.95 -4.62
C SER A 134 12.35 4.14 -4.01
N LEU A 135 11.21 4.05 -4.70
CA LEU A 135 10.09 3.20 -4.30
C LEU A 135 10.48 1.71 -4.24
N LEU A 136 11.24 1.22 -5.22
CA LEU A 136 11.76 -0.15 -5.22
C LEU A 136 12.73 -0.40 -4.06
N TRP A 137 13.56 0.57 -3.69
CA TRP A 137 14.46 0.47 -2.53
C TRP A 137 13.73 0.60 -1.19
N LEU A 138 12.64 1.37 -1.15
CA LEU A 138 11.83 1.52 0.05
C LEU A 138 11.22 0.18 0.50
N PHE A 139 10.84 -0.69 -0.44
CA PHE A 139 10.25 -1.99 -0.13
C PHE A 139 11.15 -2.90 0.72
N PRO A 140 12.40 -3.26 0.33
CA PRO A 140 13.28 -4.05 1.16
C PRO A 140 13.66 -3.34 2.47
N VAL A 141 13.77 -2.01 2.47
CA VAL A 141 14.00 -1.23 3.71
C VAL A 141 12.86 -1.42 4.71
N VAL A 142 11.60 -1.29 4.27
CA VAL A 142 10.43 -1.53 5.12
C VAL A 142 10.39 -2.99 5.60
N CYS A 143 10.63 -3.96 4.71
CA CYS A 143 10.68 -5.37 5.07
C CYS A 143 11.72 -5.66 6.16
N THR A 144 12.97 -5.19 5.98
CA THR A 144 14.04 -5.37 6.96
C THR A 144 13.73 -4.67 8.29
N GLY A 145 13.19 -3.44 8.25
CA GLY A 145 12.80 -2.69 9.45
C GLY A 145 11.73 -3.41 10.27
N ILE A 146 10.66 -3.88 9.63
CA ILE A 146 9.58 -4.62 10.32
C ILE A 146 10.09 -5.96 10.87
N LEU A 147 10.91 -6.69 10.10
CA LEU A 147 11.52 -7.94 10.57
C LEU A 147 12.47 -7.70 11.75
N ALA A 148 13.27 -6.64 11.73
CA ALA A 148 14.14 -6.27 12.84
C ALA A 148 13.35 -5.96 14.11
N ILE A 149 12.25 -5.20 14.00
CA ILE A 149 11.34 -4.92 15.12
C ILE A 149 10.78 -6.22 15.69
N LYS A 150 10.37 -7.17 14.84
CA LYS A 150 9.86 -8.48 15.27
C LYS A 150 10.92 -9.29 16.02
N VAL A 151 12.15 -9.31 15.54
CA VAL A 151 13.26 -10.05 16.16
C VAL A 151 13.63 -9.44 17.52
N LEU A 152 13.77 -8.12 17.59
CA LEU A 152 14.11 -7.40 18.83
C LEU A 152 12.99 -7.50 19.87
N GLY A 153 11.73 -7.39 19.45
CA GLY A 153 10.57 -7.56 20.33
C GLY A 153 10.35 -9.00 20.83
N LYS A 154 11.12 -9.98 20.34
CA LYS A 154 11.11 -11.36 20.86
C LYS A 154 12.09 -11.55 22.04
N GLN A 155 13.03 -10.63 22.25
CA GLN A 155 14.07 -10.74 23.28
C GLN A 155 13.74 -10.00 24.59
N GLY A 156 12.67 -9.19 24.62
CA GLY A 156 12.12 -8.57 25.83
C GLY A 156 10.77 -9.16 26.21
#